data_AF-A0A066U804-F1
#
_entry.id   AF-A0A066U804-F1
#
_cell.length_a   1.000
_cell.length_b   1.000
_cell.length_c   1.000
_cell.angle_alpha   90.00
_cell.angle_beta   90.00
_cell.angle_gamma   90.00
#
_symmetry.space_group_name_H-M   'P 1'
#
loop_
_entity.id
_entity.type
_entity.pdbx_description
1 polymer ?
#
loop_
_entity_poly.entity_id
_entity_poly.type
_entity_poly.pdbx_seq_one_letter_code
_entity_poly.pdbx_strand_id
1 'polypeptide(L)'
;MHHEQPEQLVPRSVADLAADPAWTITRTGTTGQWLTAERVVERDGQHRLIGLTPIRPGAVALMVWSGGEVVEHLRGTEAEVCATAHRRTAEFLAGEQPRDGAAGR
;
A
#
# COMPACT_ATOMS: atom_id res chain seq x y z
N MET A 1 18.99 -27.16 -8.36
CA MET A 1 17.72 -26.58 -7.89
C MET A 1 18.02 -25.16 -7.43
N HIS A 2 18.21 -24.23 -8.37
CA HIS A 2 18.41 -22.82 -8.03
C HIS A 2 17.04 -22.28 -7.65
N HIS A 3 16.84 -21.96 -6.38
CA HIS A 3 15.71 -21.15 -5.96
C HIS A 3 16.03 -19.73 -6.41
N GLU A 4 15.66 -19.42 -7.65
CA GLU A 4 15.56 -18.06 -8.15
C GLU A 4 14.49 -17.41 -7.28
N GLN A 5 14.89 -16.76 -6.19
CA GLN A 5 13.99 -15.87 -5.45
C GLN A 5 13.51 -14.86 -6.48
N PRO A 6 12.20 -14.76 -6.76
CA PRO A 6 11.73 -13.75 -7.69
C PRO A 6 12.22 -12.42 -7.14
N GLU A 7 13.06 -11.73 -7.91
CA GLU A 7 13.42 -10.35 -7.62
C GLU A 7 12.09 -9.64 -7.37
N GLN A 8 11.83 -9.24 -6.13
CA GLN A 8 10.56 -8.62 -5.76
C GLN A 8 10.50 -7.29 -6.50
N LEU A 9 9.88 -7.32 -7.68
CA LEU A 9 9.80 -6.18 -8.56
C LEU A 9 8.93 -5.15 -7.85
N VAL A 10 9.48 -3.97 -7.59
CA VAL A 10 8.75 -2.89 -6.92
C VAL A 10 7.54 -2.52 -7.78
N PRO A 11 6.29 -2.67 -7.26
CA PRO A 11 5.08 -2.38 -8.02
C PRO A 11 5.04 -0.92 -8.48
N ARG A 12 4.69 -0.69 -9.75
CA ARG A 12 4.58 0.65 -10.35
C ARG A 12 3.17 1.00 -10.78
N SER A 13 2.23 0.07 -10.62
CA SER A 13 0.82 0.24 -10.97
C SER A 13 -0.07 -0.57 -10.05
N VAL A 14 -1.36 -0.24 -10.02
CA VAL A 14 -2.38 -1.04 -9.35
C VAL A 14 -2.54 -2.41 -10.00
N ALA A 15 -2.22 -2.54 -11.29
CA ALA A 15 -2.18 -3.85 -11.95
C ALA A 15 -1.06 -4.74 -11.38
N ASP A 16 0.11 -4.18 -11.08
CA ASP A 16 1.20 -4.90 -10.43
C ASP A 16 0.82 -5.31 -9.00
N LEU A 17 0.16 -4.41 -8.24
CA LEU A 17 -0.36 -4.74 -6.91
C LEU A 17 -1.39 -5.87 -6.97
N ALA A 18 -2.25 -5.87 -8.00
CA ALA A 18 -3.28 -6.89 -8.21
C ALA A 18 -2.72 -8.28 -8.52
N ALA A 19 -1.42 -8.41 -8.84
CA ALA A 19 -0.77 -9.71 -8.96
C ALA A 19 -0.61 -10.41 -7.60
N ASP A 20 -0.65 -9.66 -6.50
CA ASP A 20 -0.70 -10.20 -5.14
C ASP A 20 -2.17 -10.29 -4.68
N PRO A 21 -2.69 -11.51 -4.40
CA PRO A 21 -4.09 -11.73 -4.04
C PRO A 21 -4.47 -11.14 -2.67
N ALA A 22 -3.50 -10.68 -1.86
CA ALA A 22 -3.78 -9.94 -0.63
C ALA A 22 -4.33 -8.53 -0.90
N TRP A 23 -4.20 -8.02 -2.13
CA TRP A 23 -4.82 -6.76 -2.55
C TRP A 23 -6.25 -6.96 -3.04
N THR A 24 -7.16 -6.19 -2.50
CA THR A 24 -8.53 -6.04 -3.00
C THR A 24 -8.60 -4.82 -3.90
N ILE A 25 -8.95 -5.03 -5.18
CA ILE A 25 -9.10 -3.95 -6.16
C ILE A 25 -10.57 -3.77 -6.51
N THR A 26 -11.14 -2.63 -6.14
CA THR A 26 -12.50 -2.25 -6.55
C THR A 26 -12.42 -1.56 -7.91
N ARG A 27 -13.27 -1.95 -8.87
CA ARG A 27 -13.32 -1.36 -10.22
C ARG A 27 -14.72 -0.86 -10.57
N THR A 28 -14.81 0.15 -11.43
CA THR A 28 -16.06 0.58 -12.07
C THR A 28 -16.48 -0.45 -13.12
N GLY A 29 -17.77 -0.80 -13.16
CA GLY A 29 -18.30 -1.77 -14.12
C GLY A 29 -18.35 -1.28 -15.58
N THR A 30 -18.28 0.04 -15.81
CA THR A 30 -18.45 0.65 -17.13
C THR A 30 -17.15 0.96 -17.86
N THR A 31 -16.07 1.29 -17.15
CA THR A 31 -14.78 1.67 -17.76
C THR A 31 -13.63 0.76 -17.35
N GLY A 32 -13.85 -0.17 -16.41
CA GLY A 32 -12.79 -1.02 -15.85
C GLY A 32 -11.75 -0.27 -15.04
N GLN A 33 -11.96 1.04 -14.80
CA GLN A 33 -11.07 1.86 -13.98
C GLN A 33 -11.19 1.45 -12.52
N TRP A 34 -10.07 1.38 -11.82
CA TRP A 34 -10.08 1.07 -10.40
C TRP A 34 -10.51 2.31 -9.58
N LEU A 35 -11.18 2.05 -8.45
CA LEU A 35 -11.67 3.07 -7.50
C LEU A 35 -10.85 3.04 -6.21
N THR A 36 -10.59 1.84 -5.70
CA THR A 36 -9.75 1.59 -4.54
C THR A 36 -8.82 0.40 -4.81
N ALA A 37 -7.63 0.46 -4.23
CA ALA A 37 -6.77 -0.70 -4.04
C ALA A 37 -6.44 -0.77 -2.55
N GLU A 38 -6.84 -1.85 -1.89
CA GLU A 38 -6.81 -1.96 -0.44
C GLU A 38 -6.11 -3.26 -0.03
N ARG A 39 -5.28 -3.18 1.01
CA ARG A 39 -4.65 -4.34 1.64
C ARG A 39 -4.72 -4.20 3.14
N VAL A 40 -5.21 -5.25 3.80
CA VAL A 40 -5.09 -5.41 5.25
C VAL A 40 -3.80 -6.16 5.54
N VAL A 41 -3.02 -5.66 6.49
CA VAL A 41 -1.78 -6.28 6.95
C VAL A 41 -1.85 -6.44 8.45
N GLU A 42 -1.61 -7.66 8.94
CA GLU A 42 -1.73 -8.02 10.35
C GLU A 42 -0.40 -8.57 10.86
N ARG A 43 0.03 -8.10 12.03
CA ARG A 43 1.24 -8.59 12.72
C ARG A 43 1.14 -8.29 14.21
N ASP A 44 1.49 -9.26 15.06
CA ASP A 44 1.57 -9.10 16.52
C ASP A 44 0.29 -8.49 17.14
N GLY A 45 -0.89 -8.82 16.59
CA GLY A 45 -2.18 -8.27 17.01
C GLY A 45 -2.45 -6.82 16.56
N GLN A 46 -1.53 -6.20 15.84
CA GLN A 46 -1.71 -4.90 15.18
C GLN A 46 -2.18 -5.10 13.75
N HIS A 47 -3.21 -4.35 13.35
CA HIS A 47 -3.79 -4.42 12.02
C HIS A 47 -3.65 -3.04 11.37
N ARG A 48 -3.12 -3.00 10.14
CA ARG A 48 -3.09 -1.80 9.30
C ARG A 48 -3.89 -2.03 8.03
N LEU A 49 -4.65 -1.01 7.64
CA LEU A 49 -5.22 -0.93 6.31
C LEU A 49 -4.34 0.00 5.48
N ILE A 50 -3.97 -0.42 4.28
CA ILE A 50 -3.30 0.42 3.29
C ILE A 50 -4.27 0.57 2.12
N GLY A 51 -4.62 1.80 1.79
CA GLY A 51 -5.60 2.10 0.75
C GLY A 51 -5.07 3.15 -0.21
N LEU A 52 -5.31 2.89 -1.49
CA LEU A 52 -5.01 3.81 -2.58
C LEU A 52 -6.33 4.23 -3.22
N THR A 53 -6.41 5.48 -3.67
CA THR A 53 -7.55 5.96 -4.45
C THR A 53 -7.11 6.98 -5.50
N PRO A 54 -7.60 6.94 -6.75
CA PRO A 54 -7.34 7.98 -7.72
C PRO A 54 -8.04 9.27 -7.29
N ILE A 55 -7.34 10.40 -7.30
CA ILE A 55 -7.91 11.70 -6.89
C ILE A 55 -8.15 12.64 -8.08
N ARG A 56 -7.40 12.46 -9.16
CA ARG A 56 -7.54 13.13 -10.46
C ARG A 56 -6.69 12.37 -11.49
N PRO A 57 -6.85 12.61 -12.80
CA PRO A 57 -6.02 11.95 -13.81
C PRO A 57 -4.52 12.07 -13.50
N GLY A 58 -3.84 10.93 -13.43
CA GLY A 58 -2.40 10.84 -13.15
C GLY A 58 -1.98 11.02 -11.69
N ALA A 59 -2.91 11.23 -10.75
CA ALA A 59 -2.58 11.35 -9.33
C ALA A 59 -3.42 10.43 -8.44
N VAL A 60 -2.72 9.80 -7.49
CA VAL A 60 -3.25 8.82 -6.55
C VAL A 60 -2.95 9.30 -5.13
N ALA A 61 -3.89 9.10 -4.22
CA ALA A 61 -3.68 9.24 -2.79
C ALA A 61 -3.43 7.86 -2.17
N LEU A 62 -2.50 7.81 -1.22
CA LEU A 62 -2.26 6.71 -0.30
C LEU A 62 -2.70 7.13 1.08
N MET A 63 -3.36 6.22 1.78
CA MET A 63 -3.72 6.35 3.19
C MET A 63 -3.33 5.06 3.91
N VAL A 64 -2.73 5.19 5.09
CA VAL A 64 -2.48 4.07 6.00
C VAL A 64 -3.29 4.33 7.26
N TRP A 65 -4.12 3.36 7.64
CA TRP A 65 -4.89 3.39 8.87
C TRP A 65 -4.34 2.39 9.89
N SER A 66 -4.39 2.77 11.15
CA SER A 66 -4.09 1.92 12.30
C SER A 66 -5.14 2.17 13.37
N GLY A 67 -5.89 1.14 13.78
CA GLY A 67 -6.94 1.30 14.80
C GLY A 67 -8.07 2.28 14.42
N GLY A 68 -8.33 2.44 13.12
CA GLY A 68 -9.36 3.37 12.61
C GLY A 68 -8.86 4.79 12.28
N GLU A 69 -7.65 5.15 12.72
CA GLU A 69 -7.06 6.47 12.49
C GLU A 69 -6.10 6.47 11.31
N VAL A 70 -6.08 7.55 10.51
CA VAL A 70 -5.08 7.74 9.45
C VAL A 70 -3.75 8.13 10.09
N VAL A 71 -2.76 7.24 9.98
CA VAL A 71 -1.40 7.46 10.51
C VAL A 71 -0.42 7.95 9.45
N GLU A 72 -0.74 7.75 8.18
CA GLU A 72 0.06 8.27 7.07
C GLU A 72 -0.86 8.60 5.88
N HIS A 73 -0.56 9.72 5.22
CA HIS A 73 -1.22 10.12 3.99
C HIS A 73 -0.20 10.74 3.03
N LEU A 74 -0.23 10.28 1.78
CA LEU A 74 0.64 10.75 0.70
C LEU A 74 -0.19 10.95 -0.57
N ARG A 75 0.22 11.90 -1.41
CA ARG A 75 -0.29 12.04 -2.77
C ARG A 75 0.88 12.01 -3.73
N GLY A 76 0.72 11.30 -4.85
CA GLY A 76 1.77 11.18 -5.85
C GLY A 76 1.25 10.59 -7.15
N THR A 77 2.18 10.23 -8.02
CA THR A 77 1.87 9.40 -9.19
C THR A 77 1.47 7.99 -8.77
N GLU A 78 0.81 7.25 -9.65
CA GLU A 78 0.46 5.85 -9.39
C GLU A 78 1.71 5.01 -9.04
N ALA A 79 2.81 5.22 -9.75
CA ALA A 79 4.05 4.49 -9.52
C ALA A 79 4.67 4.77 -8.14
N GLU A 80 4.76 6.04 -7.74
CA GLU A 80 5.32 6.42 -6.44
C GLU A 80 4.46 5.88 -5.28
N VAL A 81 3.14 5.95 -5.44
CA VAL A 81 2.19 5.51 -4.43
C VAL A 81 2.17 3.99 -4.32
N CYS A 82 2.18 3.25 -5.43
CA CYS A 82 2.25 1.77 -5.41
C CYS A 82 3.57 1.27 -4.80
N ALA A 83 4.70 1.89 -5.15
CA ALA A 83 5.99 1.57 -4.57
C ALA A 83 6.02 1.86 -3.06
N THR A 84 5.44 2.98 -2.64
CA THR A 84 5.34 3.33 -1.21
C THR A 84 4.43 2.36 -0.46
N ALA A 85 3.28 2.00 -1.01
CA ALA A 85 2.37 1.03 -0.42
C ALA A 85 3.01 -0.36 -0.23
N HIS A 86 3.74 -0.82 -1.24
CA HIS A 86 4.50 -2.06 -1.18
C HIS A 86 5.57 -2.01 -0.08
N ARG A 87 6.34 -0.92 -0.01
CA ARG A 87 7.34 -0.72 1.03
C ARG A 87 6.72 -0.70 2.43
N ARG A 88 5.62 0.04 2.65
CA ARG A 88 4.92 0.08 3.96
C ARG A 88 4.40 -1.28 4.39
N THR A 89 3.90 -2.06 3.44
CA THR A 89 3.51 -3.44 3.69
C THR A 89 4.71 -4.26 4.18
N ALA A 90 5.83 -4.18 3.46
CA ALA A 90 7.05 -4.92 3.80
C ALA A 90 7.63 -4.50 5.16
N GLU A 91 7.75 -3.20 5.42
CA GLU A 91 8.23 -2.64 6.70
C GLU A 91 7.36 -3.13 7.86
N PHE A 92 6.03 -3.05 7.72
CA PHE A 92 5.10 -3.50 8.75
C PHE A 92 5.21 -5.02 8.98
N LEU A 93 5.28 -5.81 7.90
CA LEU A 93 5.48 -7.26 7.98
C LEU A 93 6.86 -7.64 8.52
N ALA A 94 7.88 -6.78 8.39
CA ALA A 94 9.22 -6.96 8.96
C ALA A 94 9.29 -6.54 10.43
N GLY A 95 8.30 -5.78 10.92
CA GLY A 95 8.24 -5.27 12.30
C GLY A 95 9.00 -3.96 12.47
N GLU A 96 9.33 -3.29 11.36
CA GLU A 96 9.91 -1.96 11.38
C GLU A 96 8.80 -0.94 11.58
N GLN A 97 8.63 -0.52 12.83
CA GLN A 97 7.78 0.61 13.16
C GLN A 97 8.49 1.89 12.70
N PRO A 98 7.80 2.86 12.05
CA PRO A 98 8.35 4.20 11.89
C PRO A 98 8.77 4.70 13.27
N ARG A 99 10.02 5.14 13.42
CA ARG A 99 10.46 5.82 14.65
C ARG A 99 9.61 7.08 14.77
N ASP A 100 8.59 7.03 15.62
CA ASP A 100 7.88 8.23 16.04
C ASP A 100 8.90 9.24 16.53
N GLY A 101 8.74 10.47 16.03
CA GLY A 101 9.62 11.58 16.29
C GLY A 101 9.89 11.71 17.78
N ALA A 102 11.17 11.83 18.11
CA ALA A 102 11.61 12.34 19.39
C ALA A 102 11.05 13.76 19.58
N ALA A 103 9.86 13.88 20.17
CA ALA A 103 9.45 15.05 20.92
C ALA A 103 9.54 14.66 22.40
N GLY A 104 10.79 14.61 22.87
CA GLY A 104 11.09 14.44 24.28
C GLY A 104 11.08 15.79 24.99
N ARG A 105 10.38 15.80 26.13
CA ARG A 105 10.43 16.73 27.27
C ARG A 105 9.65 18.04 27.15
#